data_AF-L0JSD9-F1
#
_entry.id   AF-L0JSD9-F1
#
_cell.length_a   1.000
_cell.length_b   1.000
_cell.length_c   1.000
_cell.angle_alpha   90.00
_cell.angle_beta   90.00
_cell.angle_gamma   90.00
#
_symmetry.space_group_name_H-M   'P 1'
#
loop_
_entity.id
_entity.type
_entity.pdbx_description
1 polymer ?
#
loop_
_entity_poly.entity_id
_entity_poly.type
_entity_poly.pdbx_seq_one_letter_code
_entity_poly.pdbx_strand_id
1 'polypeptide(L)'
;MEQDDTVGSVADRVRNPLETVLGERPTMEHVLLLLFLVVGVYMYQGASEFAPDAQTFPRLMAGGTAVLAFLLLARNYLTVVGPLVGAGLGAYLVYDGATAFLADDGGLASLVAGGVLLVVVIGFRERFGEALESFVAEPMQVMGDADATETPDEDVEEPATVDADEATAADAPSSDAESDSAGMYTYEIDDPKGPVVTGVLCIGYMLLTFTIGMLYATPIFVAAWALWARMDVLRAVALTVLGFASAYLFYALIQDDIAEGWLTGWELPAPDDLLGLWIHAGDLLQWGVVLA
;
A
#
# COMPACT_ATOMS: atom_id res chain seq x y z
N MET A 1 -26.43 -42.33 1.27
CA MET A 1 -25.99 -40.97 0.92
C MET A 1 -26.24 -40.14 2.16
N GLU A 2 -25.23 -40.01 3.02
CA GLU A 2 -25.36 -39.48 4.39
C GLU A 2 -24.02 -38.83 4.79
N GLN A 3 -23.48 -38.04 3.87
CA GLN A 3 -22.11 -37.51 3.93
C GLN A 3 -22.11 -36.08 3.38
N ASP A 4 -22.81 -35.17 4.05
CA ASP A 4 -22.72 -33.72 3.79
C ASP A 4 -22.94 -32.83 5.03
N ASP A 5 -23.54 -33.36 6.12
CA ASP A 5 -23.82 -32.54 7.32
C ASP A 5 -22.60 -32.20 8.19
N THR A 6 -21.47 -32.90 8.02
CA THR A 6 -20.29 -32.69 8.87
C THR A 6 -19.48 -31.45 8.51
N VAL A 7 -19.46 -31.03 7.24
CA VAL A 7 -18.66 -29.87 6.80
C VAL A 7 -19.31 -28.55 7.25
N GLY A 8 -20.64 -28.45 7.20
CA GLY A 8 -21.37 -27.27 7.71
C GLY A 8 -21.15 -27.07 9.22
N SER A 9 -21.15 -28.14 10.00
CA SER A 9 -20.99 -28.11 11.46
C SER A 9 -19.67 -27.49 11.92
N VAL A 10 -18.55 -27.73 11.21
CA VAL A 10 -17.24 -27.17 11.57
C VAL A 10 -17.16 -25.70 11.17
N ALA A 11 -17.62 -25.35 9.97
CA ALA A 11 -17.62 -23.96 9.51
C ALA A 11 -18.47 -23.07 10.42
N ASP A 12 -19.67 -23.52 10.81
CA ASP A 12 -20.57 -22.77 11.69
C ASP A 12 -19.98 -22.57 13.10
N ARG A 13 -19.23 -23.57 13.59
CA ARG A 13 -18.60 -23.51 14.92
C ARG A 13 -17.43 -22.52 14.98
N VAL A 14 -16.74 -22.31 13.85
CA VAL A 14 -15.68 -21.29 13.72
C VAL A 14 -16.28 -19.91 13.44
N ARG A 15 -17.37 -19.84 12.67
CA ARG A 15 -17.98 -18.58 12.23
C ARG A 15 -18.66 -17.82 13.38
N ASN A 16 -19.42 -18.50 14.23
CA ASN A 16 -20.15 -17.87 15.36
C ASN A 16 -19.27 -17.04 16.33
N PRO A 17 -18.16 -17.56 16.86
CA PRO A 17 -17.30 -16.76 17.75
C PRO A 17 -16.65 -15.61 17.00
N LEU A 18 -16.31 -15.80 15.71
CA LEU A 18 -15.70 -14.76 14.90
C LEU A 18 -16.68 -13.61 14.63
N GLU A 19 -17.95 -13.91 14.34
CA GLU A 19 -19.01 -12.90 14.18
C GLU A 19 -19.24 -12.13 15.50
N THR A 20 -19.14 -12.82 16.64
CA THR A 20 -19.26 -12.18 17.96
C THR A 20 -18.08 -11.24 18.25
N VAL A 21 -16.87 -11.59 17.81
CA VAL A 21 -15.62 -10.84 18.04
C VAL A 21 -15.34 -9.79 16.96
N LEU A 22 -16.01 -9.83 15.81
CA LEU A 22 -15.86 -8.81 14.76
C LEU A 22 -17.05 -7.84 14.74
N GLY A 23 -18.18 -8.24 15.31
CA GLY A 23 -19.45 -7.51 15.21
C GLY A 23 -20.10 -7.60 13.82
N GLU A 24 -19.47 -8.32 12.89
CA GLU A 24 -19.87 -8.43 11.49
C GLU A 24 -19.60 -9.83 10.93
N ARG A 25 -20.19 -10.14 9.77
CA ARG A 25 -19.94 -11.40 9.06
C ARG A 25 -18.51 -11.39 8.50
N PRO A 26 -17.68 -12.41 8.78
CA PRO A 26 -16.34 -12.47 8.20
C PRO A 26 -16.37 -12.46 6.68
N THR A 27 -15.67 -11.50 6.11
CA THR A 27 -15.43 -11.36 4.66
C THR A 27 -14.04 -11.90 4.31
N MET A 28 -13.75 -12.09 3.01
CA MET A 28 -12.41 -12.47 2.54
C MET A 28 -11.33 -11.45 2.93
N GLU A 29 -11.71 -10.18 3.08
CA GLU A 29 -10.83 -9.12 3.56
C GLU A 29 -10.32 -9.41 4.98
N HIS A 30 -11.19 -9.83 5.90
CA HIS A 30 -10.78 -10.19 7.27
C HIS A 30 -9.77 -11.33 7.28
N VAL A 31 -9.93 -12.31 6.39
CA VAL A 31 -8.99 -13.44 6.25
C VAL A 31 -7.64 -12.95 5.74
N LEU A 32 -7.62 -12.06 4.75
CA LEU A 32 -6.39 -11.45 4.22
C LEU A 32 -5.69 -10.58 5.27
N LEU A 33 -6.42 -9.74 6.00
CA LEU A 33 -5.88 -8.91 7.07
C LEU A 33 -5.30 -9.76 8.20
N LEU A 34 -6.02 -10.83 8.60
CA LEU A 34 -5.51 -11.77 9.60
C LEU A 34 -4.23 -12.46 9.11
N LEU A 35 -4.18 -12.86 7.84
CA LEU A 35 -2.99 -13.43 7.24
C LEU A 35 -1.81 -12.44 7.25
N PHE A 36 -2.03 -11.20 6.80
CA PHE A 36 -1.00 -10.15 6.84
C PHE A 36 -0.53 -9.84 8.26
N LEU A 37 -1.43 -9.86 9.25
CA LEU A 37 -1.07 -9.70 10.65
C LEU A 37 -0.15 -10.84 11.13
N VAL A 38 -0.53 -12.10 10.86
CA VAL A 38 0.27 -13.27 11.26
C VAL A 38 1.62 -13.28 10.56
N VAL A 39 1.66 -13.06 9.25
CA VAL A 39 2.89 -13.01 8.45
C VAL A 39 3.77 -11.83 8.88
N GLY A 40 3.19 -10.65 9.08
CA GLY A 40 3.91 -9.47 9.54
C GLY A 40 4.56 -9.66 10.91
N VAL A 41 3.84 -10.24 11.88
CA VAL A 41 4.41 -10.57 13.20
C VAL A 41 5.53 -11.61 13.09
N TYR A 42 5.32 -12.65 12.29
CA TYR A 42 6.35 -13.66 12.04
C TYR A 42 7.61 -13.04 11.42
N MET A 43 7.47 -12.22 10.38
CA MET A 43 8.59 -11.53 9.73
C MET A 43 9.28 -10.53 10.67
N TYR A 44 8.54 -9.83 11.52
CA TYR A 44 9.12 -8.92 12.51
C TYR A 44 10.02 -9.67 13.50
N GLN A 45 9.61 -10.87 13.94
CA GLN A 45 10.42 -11.73 14.79
C GLN A 45 11.62 -12.29 14.03
N GLY A 46 11.42 -12.82 12.82
CA GLY A 46 12.48 -13.33 11.95
C GLY A 46 13.52 -12.27 11.59
N ALA A 47 13.14 -11.00 11.57
CA ALA A 47 14.08 -9.91 11.31
C ALA A 47 15.19 -9.77 12.37
N SER A 48 15.05 -10.42 13.54
CA SER A 48 16.13 -10.52 14.53
C SER A 48 17.28 -11.46 14.15
N GLU A 49 17.11 -12.26 13.10
CA GLU A 49 18.16 -13.15 12.58
C GLU A 49 19.17 -12.41 11.69
N PHE A 50 18.83 -11.21 11.21
CA PHE A 50 19.75 -10.37 10.42
C PHE A 50 20.77 -9.65 11.30
N ALA A 51 21.85 -9.18 10.68
CA ALA A 51 22.83 -8.31 11.33
C ALA A 51 22.16 -7.02 11.88
N PRO A 52 22.70 -6.41 12.96
CA PRO A 52 22.06 -5.27 13.62
C PRO A 52 21.74 -4.07 12.72
N ASP A 53 22.53 -3.85 11.67
CA ASP A 53 22.32 -2.74 10.73
C ASP A 53 21.24 -3.09 9.69
N ALA A 54 21.19 -4.36 9.24
CA ALA A 54 20.25 -4.86 8.26
C ALA A 54 18.85 -5.15 8.83
N GLN A 55 18.71 -5.33 10.16
CA GLN A 55 17.43 -5.65 10.79
C GLN A 55 16.42 -4.50 10.75
N THR A 56 16.89 -3.25 10.62
CA THR A 56 16.04 -2.05 10.82
C THR A 56 14.95 -1.95 9.76
N PHE A 57 15.31 -2.11 8.48
CA PHE A 57 14.36 -1.98 7.38
C PHE A 57 13.29 -3.10 7.38
N PRO A 58 13.64 -4.40 7.46
CA PRO A 58 12.66 -5.48 7.57
C PRO A 58 11.76 -5.34 8.80
N ARG A 59 12.29 -4.92 9.96
CA ARG A 59 11.48 -4.67 11.15
C ARG A 59 10.48 -3.55 10.95
N LEU A 60 10.89 -2.44 10.35
CA LEU A 60 9.98 -1.33 10.08
C LEU A 60 8.87 -1.73 9.11
N MET A 61 9.21 -2.43 8.02
CA MET A 61 8.22 -2.89 7.05
C MET A 61 7.26 -3.92 7.65
N ALA A 62 7.77 -4.98 8.27
CA ALA A 62 6.94 -6.04 8.86
C ALA A 62 6.11 -5.53 10.06
N GLY A 63 6.70 -4.66 10.89
CA GLY A 63 6.01 -3.99 11.98
C GLY A 63 4.91 -3.06 11.48
N GLY A 64 5.20 -2.27 10.44
CA GLY A 64 4.21 -1.41 9.77
C GLY A 64 3.04 -2.22 9.21
N THR A 65 3.32 -3.30 8.48
CA THR A 65 2.27 -4.21 7.96
C THR A 65 1.44 -4.82 9.09
N ALA A 66 2.08 -5.32 10.15
CA ALA A 66 1.37 -5.91 11.29
C ALA A 66 0.48 -4.87 12.01
N VAL A 67 1.00 -3.66 12.25
CA VAL A 67 0.25 -2.58 12.90
C VAL A 67 -0.93 -2.16 12.02
N LEU A 68 -0.73 -1.92 10.73
CA LEU A 68 -1.80 -1.53 9.80
C LEU A 68 -2.86 -2.62 9.68
N ALA A 69 -2.45 -3.88 9.52
CA ALA A 69 -3.39 -5.01 9.47
C ALA A 69 -4.19 -5.15 10.77
N PHE A 70 -3.55 -4.96 11.93
CA PHE A 70 -4.22 -4.96 13.22
C PHE A 70 -5.21 -3.80 13.34
N LEU A 71 -4.83 -2.59 12.95
CA LEU A 71 -5.71 -1.42 13.01
C LEU A 71 -6.94 -1.58 12.12
N LEU A 72 -6.76 -2.12 10.91
CA LEU A 72 -7.87 -2.42 10.01
C LEU A 72 -8.78 -3.52 10.56
N LEU A 73 -8.22 -4.59 11.13
CA LEU A 73 -9.01 -5.64 11.77
C LEU A 73 -9.76 -5.12 13.01
N ALA A 74 -9.15 -4.21 13.76
CA ALA A 74 -9.71 -3.56 14.94
C ALA A 74 -10.56 -2.34 14.59
N ARG A 75 -10.82 -2.03 13.32
CA ARG A 75 -11.55 -0.83 12.89
C ARG A 75 -12.86 -0.61 13.65
N ASN A 76 -13.69 -1.66 13.74
CA ASN A 76 -14.96 -1.59 14.46
C ASN A 76 -14.81 -1.36 15.96
N TYR A 77 -13.66 -1.74 16.52
CA TYR A 77 -13.31 -1.50 17.91
C TYR A 77 -12.64 -0.14 18.12
N LEU A 78 -11.96 0.43 17.12
CA LEU A 78 -11.21 1.68 17.23
C LEU A 78 -12.12 2.89 17.48
N THR A 79 -13.37 2.88 17.02
CA THR A 79 -14.34 3.94 17.35
C THR A 79 -14.64 4.00 18.86
N VAL A 80 -14.60 2.84 19.53
CA VAL A 80 -14.87 2.70 20.97
C VAL A 80 -13.58 2.80 21.80
N VAL A 81 -12.54 2.08 21.36
CA VAL A 81 -11.28 1.86 22.08
C VAL A 81 -10.24 2.93 21.72
N GLY A 82 -10.27 3.49 20.51
CA GLY A 82 -9.33 4.51 20.04
C GLY A 82 -9.28 5.74 20.94
N PRO A 83 -10.42 6.35 21.35
CA PRO A 83 -10.40 7.45 22.31
C PRO A 83 -9.82 7.07 23.67
N LEU A 84 -10.03 5.83 24.13
CA LEU A 84 -9.48 5.36 25.40
C LEU A 84 -7.97 5.13 25.33
N VAL A 85 -7.49 4.51 24.25
CA VAL A 85 -6.06 4.29 24.00
C VAL A 85 -5.34 5.62 23.79
N GLY A 86 -5.92 6.53 23.00
CA GLY A 86 -5.36 7.87 22.79
C GLY A 86 -5.26 8.68 24.09
N ALA A 87 -6.30 8.62 24.93
CA ALA A 87 -6.28 9.28 26.25
C ALA A 87 -5.25 8.63 27.19
N GLY A 88 -5.14 7.31 27.16
CA GLY A 88 -4.15 6.55 27.94
C GLY A 88 -2.71 6.89 27.51
N LEU A 89 -2.44 6.91 26.20
CA LEU A 89 -1.14 7.30 25.64
C LEU A 89 -0.81 8.75 25.98
N GLY A 90 -1.78 9.66 25.85
CA GLY A 90 -1.61 11.07 26.21
C GLY A 90 -1.30 11.24 27.70
N ALA A 91 -2.03 10.55 28.58
CA ALA A 91 -1.76 10.56 30.02
C ALA A 91 -0.38 9.99 30.36
N TYR A 92 0.04 8.90 29.68
CA TYR A 92 1.36 8.32 29.84
C TYR A 92 2.47 9.31 29.42
N LEU A 93 2.34 9.95 28.26
CA LEU A 93 3.32 10.93 27.77
C LEU A 93 3.40 12.18 28.66
N VAL A 94 2.26 12.66 29.19
CA VAL A 94 2.25 13.74 30.19
C VAL A 94 2.98 13.32 31.44
N TYR A 95 2.71 12.11 31.95
CA TYR A 95 3.35 11.60 33.15
C TYR A 95 4.86 11.46 32.95
N ASP A 96 5.30 10.76 31.91
CA ASP A 96 6.71 10.54 31.59
C ASP A 96 7.43 11.87 31.36
N GLY A 97 6.87 12.74 30.52
CA GLY A 97 7.38 14.08 30.27
C GLY A 97 7.49 14.93 31.54
N ALA A 98 6.51 14.86 32.45
CA ALA A 98 6.55 15.57 33.73
C ALA A 98 7.64 15.02 34.65
N THR A 99 7.79 13.70 34.72
CA THR A 99 8.85 13.10 35.54
C THR A 99 10.25 13.42 35.01
N ALA A 100 10.46 13.38 33.69
CA ALA A 100 11.72 13.75 33.07
C ALA A 100 12.04 15.25 33.23
N PHE A 101 11.02 16.11 33.11
CA PHE A 101 11.15 17.55 33.29
C PHE A 101 11.56 17.93 34.72
N LEU A 102 11.01 17.23 35.71
CA LEU A 102 11.38 17.44 37.11
C LEU A 102 12.76 16.88 37.47
N ALA A 103 13.28 15.91 36.70
CA ALA A 103 14.54 15.24 37.01
C ALA A 103 15.76 15.93 36.38
N ASP A 104 15.73 16.23 35.07
CA ASP A 104 16.93 16.57 34.29
C ASP A 104 16.72 17.71 33.26
N ASP A 105 15.72 18.60 33.45
CA ASP A 105 15.34 19.66 32.48
C ASP A 105 14.96 19.15 31.06
N GLY A 106 14.89 17.83 30.85
CA GLY A 106 14.44 17.17 29.63
C GLY A 106 12.92 16.94 29.60
N GLY A 107 12.35 16.39 28.52
CA GLY A 107 10.96 15.91 28.54
C GLY A 107 9.84 16.95 28.37
N LEU A 108 10.15 18.26 28.23
CA LEU A 108 9.15 19.28 27.89
C LEU A 108 8.40 18.96 26.59
N ALA A 109 9.10 18.42 25.59
CA ALA A 109 8.48 17.98 24.34
C ALA A 109 7.46 16.85 24.56
N SER A 110 7.79 15.82 25.34
CA SER A 110 6.88 14.72 25.68
C SER A 110 5.68 15.21 26.50
N LEU A 111 5.89 16.15 27.43
CA LEU A 111 4.83 16.73 28.24
C LEU A 111 3.83 17.54 27.39
N VAL A 112 4.34 18.40 26.52
CA VAL A 112 3.52 19.19 25.60
C VAL A 112 2.79 18.28 24.61
N ALA A 113 3.50 17.31 24.02
CA ALA A 113 2.89 16.34 23.09
C ALA A 113 1.79 15.53 23.77
N GLY A 114 2.02 15.02 24.98
CA GLY A 114 1.03 14.29 25.76
C GLY A 114 -0.19 15.16 26.12
N GLY A 115 0.05 16.41 26.52
CA GLY A 115 -1.02 17.35 26.87
C GLY A 115 -1.89 17.72 25.68
N VAL A 116 -1.27 18.01 24.53
CA VAL A 116 -1.97 18.25 23.26
C VAL A 116 -2.76 17.01 22.85
N LEU A 117 -2.16 15.82 22.93
CA LEU A 117 -2.85 14.57 22.59
C LEU A 117 -4.08 14.34 23.47
N LEU A 118 -3.99 14.57 24.78
CA LEU A 118 -5.12 14.47 25.71
C LEU A 118 -6.24 15.48 25.36
N VAL A 119 -5.88 16.73 25.09
CA VAL A 119 -6.84 17.77 24.71
C VAL A 119 -7.52 17.42 23.38
N VAL A 120 -6.78 16.92 22.41
CA VAL A 120 -7.31 16.48 21.11
C VAL A 120 -8.25 15.29 21.30
N VAL A 121 -7.81 14.25 22.01
CA VAL A 121 -8.61 13.03 22.16
C VAL A 121 -9.88 13.25 23.00
N ILE A 122 -9.80 14.06 24.06
CA ILE A 122 -10.96 14.36 24.93
C ILE A 122 -11.86 15.43 24.29
N GLY A 123 -11.27 16.52 23.81
CA GLY A 123 -11.99 17.68 23.30
C GLY A 123 -12.55 17.51 21.90
N PHE A 124 -11.92 16.67 21.07
CA PHE A 124 -12.36 16.36 19.71
C PHE A 124 -12.78 14.90 19.55
N ARG A 125 -13.28 14.26 20.62
CA ARG A 125 -13.68 12.83 20.57
C ARG A 125 -14.56 12.48 19.36
N GLU A 126 -15.54 13.33 19.06
CA GLU A 126 -16.45 13.15 17.91
C GLU A 126 -15.69 13.30 16.58
N ARG A 127 -14.93 14.40 16.40
CA ARG A 127 -14.13 14.63 15.18
C ARG A 127 -12.98 13.66 14.99
N PHE A 128 -12.40 13.14 16.07
CA PHE A 128 -11.33 12.15 16.03
C PHE A 128 -11.91 10.79 15.61
N GLY A 129 -13.12 10.46 16.09
CA GLY A 129 -13.90 9.33 15.59
C GLY A 129 -14.21 9.48 14.10
N GLU A 130 -14.72 10.63 13.68
CA GLU A 130 -15.00 10.94 12.26
C GLU A 130 -13.74 10.94 11.40
N ALA A 131 -12.60 11.43 11.91
CA ALA A 131 -11.34 11.44 11.17
C ALA A 131 -10.78 10.02 11.02
N LEU A 132 -10.84 9.20 12.08
CA LEU A 132 -10.52 7.77 12.00
C LEU A 132 -11.46 7.03 11.06
N GLU A 133 -12.75 7.38 11.08
CA GLU A 133 -13.72 6.84 10.16
C GLU A 133 -13.36 7.26 8.73
N SER A 134 -13.09 8.53 8.43
CA SER A 134 -12.70 8.97 7.08
C SER A 134 -11.40 8.35 6.59
N PHE A 135 -10.44 8.10 7.48
CA PHE A 135 -9.14 7.52 7.12
C PHE A 135 -9.28 6.03 6.77
N VAL A 136 -10.37 5.38 7.23
CA VAL A 136 -10.58 3.94 7.07
C VAL A 136 -11.82 3.62 6.22
N ALA A 137 -12.77 4.55 6.07
CA ALA A 137 -14.11 4.31 5.53
C ALA A 137 -14.31 4.66 4.07
N GLU A 138 -13.28 5.12 3.37
CA GLU A 138 -13.27 4.99 1.93
C GLU A 138 -12.40 3.77 1.62
N PRO A 139 -12.94 2.52 1.63
CA PRO A 139 -12.39 1.57 0.69
C PRO A 139 -12.44 2.35 -0.62
N MET A 140 -11.33 2.46 -1.32
CA MET A 140 -11.41 2.80 -2.72
C MET A 140 -12.27 1.69 -3.35
N GLN A 141 -13.59 1.86 -3.31
CA GLN A 141 -14.51 1.38 -4.32
C GLN A 141 -14.06 2.14 -5.55
N VAL A 142 -12.98 1.63 -6.14
CA VAL A 142 -12.47 2.06 -7.41
C VAL A 142 -13.65 1.90 -8.35
N MET A 143 -14.24 3.04 -8.70
CA MET A 143 -15.32 3.26 -9.65
C MET A 143 -15.77 2.01 -10.41
N GLY A 144 -16.84 1.38 -9.93
CA GLY A 144 -17.58 0.34 -10.66
C GLY A 144 -18.99 0.76 -11.08
N ASP A 145 -19.49 1.90 -10.60
CA ASP A 145 -20.93 2.24 -10.68
C ASP A 145 -21.27 3.42 -11.62
N ALA A 146 -20.37 3.85 -12.50
CA ALA A 146 -20.63 5.05 -13.30
C ALA A 146 -21.38 4.83 -14.63
N ASP A 147 -21.32 3.66 -15.29
CA ASP A 147 -21.78 3.60 -16.71
C ASP A 147 -22.51 2.32 -17.18
N ALA A 148 -22.94 1.43 -16.29
CA ALA A 148 -23.62 0.19 -16.71
C ALA A 148 -25.15 0.29 -16.86
N THR A 149 -25.73 1.50 -16.99
CA THR A 149 -27.19 1.65 -17.18
C THR A 149 -27.60 2.77 -18.13
N GLU A 150 -26.92 2.89 -19.27
CA GLU A 150 -27.58 3.32 -20.51
C GLU A 150 -27.54 2.16 -21.51
N THR A 151 -28.47 1.21 -21.36
CA THR A 151 -28.97 0.49 -22.52
C THR A 151 -29.76 1.51 -23.34
N PRO A 152 -29.32 1.90 -24.55
CA PRO A 152 -30.19 2.63 -25.45
C PRO A 152 -31.33 1.65 -25.79
N ASP A 153 -32.56 2.00 -25.42
CA ASP A 153 -33.75 1.41 -26.01
C ASP A 153 -33.72 1.73 -27.52
N GLU A 154 -33.04 0.88 -28.29
CA GLU A 154 -33.25 0.74 -29.74
C GLU A 154 -34.63 0.11 -29.96
N ASP A 155 -35.67 0.95 -29.94
CA ASP A 155 -36.94 0.69 -30.60
C ASP A 155 -37.71 2.02 -30.74
N VAL A 156 -37.17 2.95 -31.55
CA VAL A 156 -37.96 4.05 -32.11
C VAL A 156 -37.76 4.10 -33.62
N GLU A 157 -38.65 3.41 -34.33
CA GLU A 157 -38.93 3.63 -35.74
C GLU A 157 -39.38 5.11 -35.97
N GLU A 158 -38.68 5.78 -36.89
CA GLU A 158 -39.03 6.88 -37.83
C GLU A 158 -40.37 7.69 -37.68
N PRO A 159 -40.44 8.99 -38.08
CA PRO A 159 -39.94 9.45 -39.40
C PRO A 159 -39.36 10.88 -39.52
N ALA A 160 -38.80 11.08 -40.71
CA ALA A 160 -38.14 12.24 -41.31
C ALA A 160 -38.84 13.62 -41.26
N THR A 161 -38.02 14.62 -41.65
CA THR A 161 -38.29 16.03 -42.07
C THR A 161 -38.25 17.04 -40.90
N VAL A 162 -37.57 18.20 -40.93
CA VAL A 162 -37.31 19.18 -42.00
C VAL A 162 -36.03 19.99 -41.69
N ASP A 163 -35.42 20.45 -42.79
CA ASP A 163 -34.36 21.43 -43.05
C ASP A 163 -34.05 22.59 -42.07
N ALA A 164 -32.72 22.81 -41.96
CA ALA A 164 -31.93 24.03 -42.21
C ALA A 164 -32.07 25.33 -41.38
N ASP A 165 -30.87 25.89 -41.19
CA ASP A 165 -30.49 27.25 -40.76
C ASP A 165 -30.67 27.59 -39.27
N GLU A 166 -29.57 27.79 -38.53
CA GLU A 166 -28.90 29.09 -38.50
C GLU A 166 -27.59 29.01 -37.69
N ALA A 167 -26.62 29.81 -38.12
CA ALA A 167 -25.23 29.84 -37.67
C ALA A 167 -25.01 30.56 -36.33
N THR A 168 -23.83 30.31 -35.76
CA THR A 168 -22.91 31.30 -35.11
C THR A 168 -22.70 31.20 -33.59
N ALA A 169 -21.41 31.11 -33.24
CA ALA A 169 -20.75 31.41 -31.96
C ALA A 169 -20.91 30.36 -30.83
N ALA A 170 -19.89 29.95 -30.08
CA ALA A 170 -18.51 30.39 -29.98
C ALA A 170 -17.61 29.18 -29.69
N ASP A 171 -16.48 29.11 -30.39
CA ASP A 171 -15.32 28.29 -30.03
C ASP A 171 -14.80 28.76 -28.65
N ALA A 172 -15.26 28.10 -27.60
CA ALA A 172 -14.52 28.04 -26.34
C ALA A 172 -13.75 26.72 -26.41
N PRO A 173 -12.40 26.72 -26.33
CA PRO A 173 -11.68 25.49 -26.12
C PRO A 173 -12.05 25.02 -24.72
N SER A 174 -13.00 24.09 -24.61
CA SER A 174 -13.12 23.27 -23.42
C SER A 174 -11.81 22.50 -23.33
N SER A 175 -10.93 22.98 -22.46
CA SER A 175 -9.84 22.17 -21.96
C SER A 175 -10.46 21.12 -21.04
N ASP A 176 -11.20 20.18 -21.64
CA ASP A 176 -11.40 18.85 -21.11
C ASP A 176 -10.05 18.15 -21.20
N ALA A 177 -9.11 18.65 -20.39
CA ALA A 177 -8.12 17.80 -19.80
C ALA A 177 -8.91 16.93 -18.81
N GLU A 178 -9.71 16.00 -19.35
CA GLU A 178 -9.93 14.72 -18.72
C GLU A 178 -8.54 14.30 -18.29
N SER A 179 -8.32 14.45 -16.98
CA SER A 179 -7.20 13.85 -16.30
C SER A 179 -7.40 12.37 -16.53
N ASP A 180 -6.86 11.90 -17.65
CA ASP A 180 -6.66 10.53 -18.08
C ASP A 180 -5.95 9.87 -16.90
N SER A 181 -6.75 9.49 -15.92
CA SER A 181 -6.35 9.05 -14.59
C SER A 181 -5.64 7.74 -14.81
N ALA A 182 -4.35 7.89 -15.03
CA ALA A 182 -3.57 6.97 -15.81
C ALA A 182 -3.51 5.62 -15.12
N GLY A 183 -4.24 4.67 -15.70
CA GLY A 183 -3.92 3.24 -15.59
C GLY A 183 -4.24 2.59 -14.26
N MET A 184 -5.29 3.04 -13.54
CA MET A 184 -5.85 2.18 -12.51
C MET A 184 -6.65 1.08 -13.21
N TYR A 185 -5.98 -0.05 -13.47
CA TYR A 185 -6.63 -1.27 -13.91
C TYR A 185 -7.75 -1.62 -12.90
N THR A 186 -9.00 -1.40 -13.29
CA THR A 186 -10.16 -1.95 -12.59
C THR A 186 -10.09 -3.46 -12.79
N TYR A 187 -9.62 -4.17 -11.77
CA TYR A 187 -9.79 -5.61 -11.72
C TYR A 187 -11.30 -5.86 -11.65
N GLU A 188 -11.87 -6.43 -12.70
CA GLU A 188 -13.10 -7.18 -12.53
C GLU A 188 -12.78 -8.28 -11.52
N ILE A 189 -13.36 -8.16 -10.32
CA ILE A 189 -13.12 -9.08 -9.20
C ILE A 189 -13.38 -10.55 -9.61
N ASP A 190 -14.15 -10.74 -10.69
CA ASP A 190 -14.52 -12.03 -11.25
C ASP A 190 -13.55 -12.61 -12.31
N ASP A 191 -12.48 -11.92 -12.75
CA ASP A 191 -11.48 -12.54 -13.65
C ASP A 191 -10.41 -13.32 -12.84
N PRO A 192 -10.47 -14.67 -12.82
CA PRO A 192 -9.49 -15.47 -12.09
C PRO A 192 -8.06 -15.35 -12.66
N LYS A 193 -7.88 -14.81 -13.88
CA LYS A 193 -6.56 -14.69 -14.50
C LYS A 193 -5.69 -13.64 -13.83
N GLY A 194 -6.26 -12.55 -13.35
CA GLY A 194 -5.52 -11.44 -12.71
C GLY A 194 -4.66 -11.90 -11.52
N PRO A 195 -5.27 -12.53 -10.51
CA PRO A 195 -4.55 -13.06 -9.36
C PRO A 195 -3.52 -14.14 -9.74
N VAL A 196 -3.86 -15.02 -10.69
CA VAL A 196 -2.95 -16.09 -11.15
C VAL A 196 -1.71 -15.51 -11.81
N VAL A 197 -1.86 -14.56 -12.74
CA VAL A 197 -0.72 -13.95 -13.43
C VAL A 197 0.15 -13.16 -12.45
N THR A 198 -0.46 -12.40 -11.55
CA THR A 198 0.28 -11.67 -10.49
C THR A 198 1.08 -12.65 -9.63
N GLY A 199 0.47 -13.75 -9.20
CA GLY A 199 1.15 -14.80 -8.44
C GLY A 199 2.34 -15.41 -9.20
N VAL A 200 2.16 -15.72 -10.48
CA VAL A 200 3.24 -16.23 -11.35
C VAL A 200 4.37 -15.22 -11.51
N LEU A 201 4.04 -13.93 -11.73
CA LEU A 201 5.04 -12.87 -11.83
C LEU A 201 5.81 -12.68 -10.52
N CYS A 202 5.15 -12.74 -9.36
CA CYS A 202 5.80 -12.66 -8.06
C CYS A 202 6.74 -13.85 -7.82
N ILE A 203 6.31 -15.08 -8.11
CA ILE A 203 7.17 -16.27 -8.01
C ILE A 203 8.36 -16.16 -8.96
N GLY A 204 8.10 -15.73 -10.21
CA GLY A 204 9.14 -15.50 -11.20
C GLY A 204 10.16 -14.46 -10.75
N TYR A 205 9.71 -13.35 -10.17
CA TYR A 205 10.57 -12.31 -9.60
C TYR A 205 11.42 -12.81 -8.45
N MET A 206 10.86 -13.60 -7.53
CA MET A 206 11.61 -14.21 -6.44
C MET A 206 12.72 -15.11 -6.97
N LEU A 207 12.40 -16.00 -7.92
CA LEU A 207 13.39 -16.89 -8.55
C LEU A 207 14.47 -16.09 -9.29
N LEU A 208 14.06 -15.05 -10.01
CA LEU A 208 14.97 -14.18 -10.75
C LEU A 208 15.92 -13.44 -9.79
N THR A 209 15.40 -12.89 -8.69
CA THR A 209 16.19 -12.21 -7.65
C THR A 209 17.25 -13.15 -7.07
N PHE A 210 16.89 -14.39 -6.76
CA PHE A 210 17.87 -15.39 -6.30
C PHE A 210 18.90 -15.79 -7.38
N THR A 211 18.55 -15.68 -8.65
CA THR A 211 19.42 -16.12 -9.76
C THR A 211 20.36 -15.01 -10.24
N ILE A 212 19.92 -13.76 -10.23
CA ILE A 212 20.65 -12.66 -10.88
C ILE A 212 20.79 -11.39 -10.03
N GLY A 213 20.37 -11.43 -8.78
CA GLY A 213 20.33 -10.26 -7.90
C GLY A 213 19.06 -9.43 -8.09
N MET A 214 18.70 -8.69 -7.05
CA MET A 214 17.51 -7.85 -7.03
C MET A 214 17.64 -6.69 -8.02
N LEU A 215 18.83 -6.09 -8.12
CA LEU A 215 19.11 -4.92 -8.96
C LEU A 215 18.66 -5.12 -10.42
N TYR A 216 18.95 -6.28 -11.00
CA TYR A 216 18.60 -6.61 -12.38
C TYR A 216 17.25 -7.31 -12.51
N ALA A 217 16.78 -8.00 -11.46
CA ALA A 217 15.48 -8.65 -11.48
C ALA A 217 14.31 -7.64 -11.51
N THR A 218 14.43 -6.51 -10.80
CA THR A 218 13.36 -5.49 -10.70
C THR A 218 12.92 -4.93 -12.06
N PRO A 219 13.80 -4.40 -12.93
CA PRO A 219 13.35 -3.86 -14.22
C PRO A 219 12.72 -4.94 -15.13
N ILE A 220 13.22 -6.17 -15.07
CA ILE A 220 12.66 -7.29 -15.85
C ILE A 220 11.23 -7.59 -15.39
N PHE A 221 11.01 -7.63 -14.07
CA PHE A 221 9.68 -7.81 -13.49
C PHE A 221 8.73 -6.66 -13.87
N VAL A 222 9.17 -5.41 -13.73
CA VAL A 222 8.35 -4.23 -14.08
C VAL A 222 7.97 -4.24 -15.55
N ALA A 223 8.92 -4.56 -16.44
CA ALA A 223 8.65 -4.67 -17.88
C ALA A 223 7.66 -5.80 -18.20
N ALA A 224 7.84 -6.98 -17.59
CA ALA A 224 6.93 -8.12 -17.77
C ALA A 224 5.51 -7.79 -17.29
N TRP A 225 5.39 -7.12 -16.14
CA TRP A 225 4.12 -6.66 -15.61
C TRP A 225 3.47 -5.61 -16.52
N ALA A 226 4.23 -4.61 -16.99
CA ALA A 226 3.71 -3.56 -17.87
C ALA A 226 3.23 -4.11 -19.22
N LEU A 227 3.92 -5.11 -19.77
CA LEU A 227 3.49 -5.83 -20.98
C LEU A 227 2.20 -6.62 -20.75
N TRP A 228 2.09 -7.31 -19.61
CA TRP A 228 0.87 -8.03 -19.24
C TRP A 228 -0.32 -7.07 -19.05
N ALA A 229 -0.07 -5.95 -18.37
CA ALA A 229 -1.00 -4.84 -18.20
C ALA A 229 -1.17 -4.01 -19.50
N ARG A 230 -0.76 -4.52 -20.67
CA ARG A 230 -0.95 -3.89 -22.00
C ARG A 230 -0.70 -2.39 -22.01
N MET A 231 0.29 -1.95 -21.24
CA MET A 231 0.54 -0.53 -21.03
C MET A 231 1.13 0.07 -22.30
N ASP A 232 0.83 1.34 -22.56
CA ASP A 232 1.49 2.08 -23.64
C ASP A 232 3.02 1.98 -23.50
N VAL A 233 3.71 1.82 -24.63
CA VAL A 233 5.15 1.50 -24.64
C VAL A 233 5.97 2.60 -23.97
N LEU A 234 5.62 3.88 -24.15
CA LEU A 234 6.33 4.98 -23.49
C LEU A 234 6.15 4.91 -21.97
N ARG A 235 4.93 4.66 -21.50
CA ARG A 235 4.62 4.51 -20.06
C ARG A 235 5.33 3.28 -19.47
N ALA A 236 5.34 2.16 -20.19
CA ALA A 236 6.03 0.93 -19.78
C ALA A 236 7.55 1.13 -19.67
N VAL A 237 8.17 1.78 -20.64
CA VAL A 237 9.60 2.12 -20.62
C VAL A 237 9.91 3.06 -19.46
N ALA A 238 9.11 4.12 -19.27
CA ALA A 238 9.29 5.06 -18.16
C ALA A 238 9.21 4.37 -16.79
N LEU A 239 8.21 3.51 -16.57
CA LEU A 239 8.10 2.72 -15.34
C LEU A 239 9.26 1.75 -15.14
N THR A 240 9.73 1.11 -16.20
CA THR A 240 10.87 0.19 -16.13
C THR A 240 12.16 0.91 -15.74
N VAL A 241 12.42 2.09 -16.33
CA VAL A 241 13.56 2.95 -15.98
C VAL A 241 13.44 3.44 -14.54
N LEU A 242 12.25 3.86 -14.11
CA LEU A 242 12.00 4.29 -12.74
C LEU A 242 12.20 3.15 -11.73
N GLY A 243 11.73 1.95 -12.03
CA GLY A 243 11.94 0.75 -11.22
C GLY A 243 13.43 0.40 -11.10
N PHE A 244 14.18 0.50 -12.21
CA PHE A 244 15.62 0.31 -12.20
C PHE A 244 16.35 1.36 -11.35
N ALA A 245 16.00 2.64 -11.53
CA ALA A 245 16.60 3.73 -10.74
C ALA A 245 16.33 3.56 -9.24
N SER A 246 15.12 3.10 -8.88
CA SER A 246 14.76 2.80 -7.50
C SER A 246 15.60 1.66 -6.94
N ALA A 247 15.73 0.55 -7.66
CA ALA A 247 16.58 -0.57 -7.26
C ALA A 247 18.06 -0.18 -7.14
N TYR A 248 18.56 0.65 -8.05
CA TYR A 248 19.91 1.20 -8.00
C TYR A 248 20.12 2.12 -6.79
N LEU A 249 19.12 2.91 -6.41
CA LEU A 249 19.19 3.72 -5.20
C LEU A 249 19.28 2.84 -3.95
N PHE A 250 18.53 1.73 -3.90
CA PHE A 250 18.66 0.75 -2.82
C PHE A 250 20.05 0.11 -2.77
N TYR A 251 20.63 -0.22 -3.92
CA TYR A 251 22.00 -0.74 -4.04
C TYR A 251 23.01 0.27 -3.48
N ALA A 252 22.90 1.53 -3.88
CA ALA A 252 23.83 2.58 -3.48
C ALA A 252 23.69 3.01 -2.01
N LEU A 253 22.49 2.93 -1.42
CA LEU A 253 22.20 3.46 -0.08
C LEU A 253 22.16 2.39 1.02
N ILE A 254 21.74 1.17 0.70
CA ILE A 254 21.51 0.13 1.70
C ILE A 254 22.67 -0.86 1.71
N GLN A 255 22.77 -1.69 0.67
CA GLN A 255 23.73 -2.79 0.59
C GLN A 255 24.05 -3.11 -0.87
N ASP A 256 25.33 -3.30 -1.16
CA ASP A 256 25.87 -3.71 -2.46
C ASP A 256 25.54 -5.17 -2.81
N ASP A 257 25.42 -6.04 -1.79
CA ASP A 257 25.07 -7.45 -1.91
C ASP A 257 23.74 -7.71 -2.67
N ILE A 258 22.87 -6.70 -2.84
CA ILE A 258 21.61 -6.87 -3.57
C ILE A 258 21.81 -7.09 -5.08
N ALA A 259 23.00 -6.81 -5.61
CA ALA A 259 23.34 -7.08 -7.01
C ALA A 259 23.76 -8.54 -7.26
N GLU A 260 24.10 -9.30 -6.20
CA GLU A 260 24.55 -10.68 -6.32
C GLU A 260 23.37 -11.67 -6.39
N GLY A 261 23.39 -12.54 -7.39
CA GLY A 261 22.49 -13.68 -7.47
C GLY A 261 22.93 -14.80 -6.52
N TRP A 262 22.24 -14.94 -5.39
CA TRP A 262 22.58 -15.92 -4.34
C TRP A 262 22.75 -17.38 -4.81
N LEU A 263 21.96 -17.84 -5.80
CA LEU A 263 22.04 -19.21 -6.30
C LEU A 263 23.19 -19.46 -7.28
N THR A 264 23.63 -18.42 -7.98
CA THR A 264 24.57 -18.53 -9.10
C THR A 264 25.92 -17.90 -8.80
N GLY A 265 26.01 -17.04 -7.78
CA GLY A 265 27.13 -16.12 -7.56
C GLY A 265 27.27 -15.12 -8.71
N TRP A 266 26.21 -14.88 -9.48
CA TRP A 266 26.26 -13.97 -10.61
C TRP A 266 26.24 -12.53 -10.11
N GLU A 267 27.32 -11.81 -10.40
CA GLU A 267 27.48 -10.41 -10.07
C GLU A 267 27.79 -9.66 -11.38
N LEU A 268 26.79 -8.95 -11.90
CA LEU A 268 27.01 -8.08 -13.03
C LEU A 268 27.60 -6.76 -12.50
N PRO A 269 28.65 -6.20 -13.12
CA PRO A 269 29.16 -4.89 -12.72
C PRO A 269 28.06 -3.84 -12.76
N ALA A 270 28.06 -2.98 -11.74
CA ALA A 270 27.06 -1.93 -11.61
C ALA A 270 27.15 -0.97 -12.82
N PRO A 271 26.05 -0.29 -13.18
CA PRO A 271 26.04 0.62 -14.33
C PRO A 271 27.14 1.69 -14.29
N ASP A 272 27.53 2.16 -13.11
CA ASP A 272 28.63 3.10 -12.90
C ASP A 272 29.99 2.50 -13.26
N ASP A 273 30.24 1.23 -12.93
CA ASP A 273 31.44 0.51 -13.36
C ASP A 273 31.48 0.35 -14.89
N LEU A 274 30.34 0.00 -15.49
CA LEU A 274 30.21 -0.20 -16.93
C LEU A 274 30.36 1.10 -17.73
N LEU A 275 29.80 2.20 -17.22
CA LEU A 275 29.81 3.50 -17.88
C LEU A 275 31.02 4.37 -17.50
N GLY A 276 31.83 3.91 -16.54
CA GLY A 276 32.92 4.71 -15.95
C GLY A 276 32.42 5.97 -15.25
N LEU A 277 31.15 5.99 -14.85
CA LEU A 277 30.49 7.11 -14.20
C LEU A 277 30.68 6.98 -12.69
N TRP A 278 31.86 7.31 -12.19
CA TRP A 278 32.12 7.42 -10.76
C TRP A 278 31.37 8.60 -10.16
N ILE A 279 30.06 8.51 -10.03
CA ILE A 279 29.26 9.44 -9.25
C ILE A 279 29.33 8.95 -7.82
N HIS A 280 30.11 9.60 -6.97
CA HIS A 280 30.12 9.28 -5.55
C HIS A 280 28.74 9.61 -4.97
N ALA A 281 27.93 8.59 -4.68
CA ALA A 281 26.61 8.77 -4.06
C ALA A 281 26.67 9.59 -2.76
N GLY A 282 27.82 9.53 -2.06
CA GLY A 282 28.12 10.38 -0.91
C GLY A 282 28.10 11.89 -1.22
N ASP A 283 28.51 12.29 -2.42
CA ASP A 283 28.47 13.69 -2.83
C ASP A 283 27.02 14.16 -3.03
N LEU A 284 26.15 13.35 -3.64
CA LEU A 284 24.74 13.70 -3.83
C LEU A 284 23.98 13.83 -2.50
N LEU A 285 24.26 12.97 -1.52
CA LEU A 285 23.69 13.10 -0.17
C LEU A 285 24.19 14.35 0.55
N GLN A 286 25.47 14.73 0.39
CA GLN A 286 25.97 16.00 0.92
C GLN A 286 25.24 17.19 0.30
N TRP A 287 24.96 17.18 -1.00
CA TRP A 287 24.18 18.23 -1.65
C TRP A 287 22.72 18.28 -1.20
N GLY A 288 22.10 17.12 -0.93
CA GLY A 288 20.74 17.03 -0.38
C GLY A 288 20.62 17.61 1.03
N VAL A 289 21.60 17.37 1.91
CA VAL A 289 21.64 17.94 3.27
C VAL A 289 21.87 19.46 3.25
N VAL A 290 22.55 19.99 2.23
CA VAL A 290 22.77 21.45 2.08
C VAL A 290 21.50 22.17 1.61
N LEU A 291 20.55 21.47 1.00
CA LEU A 291 19.29 22.04 0.48
C LEU A 291 18.08 21.83 1.40
N ALA A 292 18.20 21.04 2.47
CA ALA A 292 17.17 20.81 3.48
C ALA A 292 17.44 21.65 4.74
#